data_AF-A0A0G2I3J5-F1
#
_entry.id   AF-A0A0G2I3J5-F1
#
_cell.length_a   1.000
_cell.length_b   1.000
_cell.length_c   1.000
_cell.angle_alpha   90.00
_cell.angle_beta   90.00
_cell.angle_gamma   90.00
#
_symmetry.space_group_name_H-M   'P 1'
#
loop_
_entity.id
_entity.type
_entity.pdbx_description
1 polymer ?
#
loop_
_entity_poly.entity_id
_entity_poly.type
_entity_poly.pdbx_seq_one_letter_code
_entity_poly.pdbx_strand_id
1 'polypeptide(L)'
;MVIKELVDTEAVFVRDMNVIEEIYKGTAEACPQLDDKTIKLIFRNTDEIINFHTTFLGELKEGVTSVYVPKGRRSPVMKDDTTMSDATTIRSVASTTPSAVPSTAASSTTAVSLSGTTAMNGDTEDAKDRQTIIGPAFIRNIEQMKAAHEGFLRTSDVANKRLIDIQQDPTVKVWLNECNEVAKDLTAAWNLDSLLIKPMQRITKYPNLISQLLQYTPEDHPDREGLLTARTTVENAILDINKTKKNFELVGQIVGRKRKESDVKAGFARAFGKRVDKLQTSSNRPPEDPDYLKYNEKFSDDYLRLQVVLRDVEFYTRQVSTYVQAFLDYLSAIELVTRLQPGPYPELESKWVQFNVSMRDIKKVALDQHLLQIRKHVIEPFELVIRSYQNPLLAMKKRNKRRLDYEKSVQLKKSGKKLDKQLAELVEHYEALNDTLKKELPQLSALTEKVGNICLENMINIQAKWWLIWKEKIRAVASITDLPEVTEIVSTFNRDFRDMEEQILGLGILNPTRSSRASSRERYISKGYNVLWLAASLFEFNIETTKHEAGYPYLTYQAGEIFDVIAEKGELWLAKNQDDPSDLVGWIWSKHFAKLADS
;
A
#
# COMPACT_ATOMS: atom_id res chain seq x y z
N MET A 1 16.84 -4.37 -49.89
CA MET A 1 18.07 -4.19 -49.07
C MET A 1 17.77 -3.49 -47.73
N VAL A 2 17.06 -2.36 -47.73
CA VAL A 2 16.70 -1.61 -46.51
C VAL A 2 15.88 -2.45 -45.51
N ILE A 3 14.95 -3.27 -46.00
CA ILE A 3 14.18 -4.23 -45.16
C ILE A 3 15.11 -5.18 -44.38
N LYS A 4 16.12 -5.73 -45.08
CA LYS A 4 17.13 -6.59 -44.46
C LYS A 4 17.93 -5.83 -43.41
N GLU A 5 18.36 -4.61 -43.70
CA GLU A 5 19.06 -3.76 -42.73
C GLU A 5 18.21 -3.51 -41.48
N LEU A 6 16.92 -3.17 -41.64
CA LEU A 6 16.01 -2.94 -40.52
C LEU A 6 15.95 -4.16 -39.59
N VAL A 7 15.68 -5.34 -40.14
CA VAL A 7 15.51 -6.58 -39.36
C VAL A 7 16.83 -7.10 -38.79
N ASP A 8 17.91 -7.08 -39.57
CA ASP A 8 19.21 -7.57 -39.10
C ASP A 8 19.78 -6.67 -38.01
N THR A 9 19.67 -5.34 -38.15
CA THR A 9 20.12 -4.40 -37.12
C THR A 9 19.23 -4.41 -35.89
N GLU A 10 17.94 -4.76 -36.01
CA GLU A 10 17.06 -5.00 -34.85
C GLU A 10 17.49 -6.26 -34.09
N ALA A 11 17.79 -7.35 -34.80
CA ALA A 11 18.29 -8.58 -34.17
C ALA A 11 19.64 -8.38 -33.47
N VAL A 12 20.53 -7.57 -34.06
CA VAL A 12 21.79 -7.17 -33.41
C VAL A 12 21.52 -6.33 -32.17
N PHE A 13 20.60 -5.36 -32.24
CA PHE A 13 20.22 -4.54 -31.09
C PHE A 13 19.69 -5.40 -29.93
N VAL A 14 18.74 -6.30 -30.20
CA VAL A 14 18.20 -7.22 -29.18
C VAL A 14 19.29 -8.07 -28.56
N ARG A 15 20.24 -8.58 -29.36
CA ARG A 15 21.38 -9.36 -28.84
C ARG A 15 22.28 -8.51 -27.93
N ASP A 16 22.64 -7.31 -28.38
CA ASP A 16 23.47 -6.38 -27.60
C ASP A 16 22.79 -6.03 -26.26
N MET A 17 21.47 -5.85 -26.26
CA MET A 17 20.72 -5.57 -25.02
C MET A 17 20.66 -6.79 -24.10
N ASN A 18 20.49 -8.01 -24.63
CA ASN A 18 20.53 -9.23 -23.81
C ASN A 18 21.89 -9.43 -23.15
N VAL A 19 23.00 -9.04 -23.79
CA VAL A 19 24.33 -9.03 -23.15
C VAL A 19 24.34 -8.15 -21.89
N ILE A 20 23.64 -7.01 -21.90
CA ILE A 20 23.54 -6.15 -20.70
C ILE A 20 22.83 -6.89 -19.56
N GLU A 21 21.74 -7.59 -19.85
CA GLU A 21 20.91 -8.26 -18.84
C GLU A 21 21.57 -9.55 -18.32
N GLU A 22 22.04 -10.41 -19.22
CA GLU A 22 22.55 -11.74 -18.87
C GLU A 22 23.98 -11.70 -18.32
N ILE A 23 24.85 -10.85 -18.88
CA ILE A 23 26.28 -10.82 -18.51
C ILE A 23 26.51 -9.74 -17.46
N TYR A 24 26.19 -8.48 -17.77
CA TYR A 24 26.52 -7.38 -16.86
C TYR A 24 25.60 -7.41 -15.64
N LYS A 25 24.29 -7.27 -15.81
CA LYS A 25 23.36 -7.23 -14.68
C LYS A 25 23.32 -8.56 -13.93
N GLY A 26 23.32 -9.69 -14.65
CA GLY A 26 23.33 -11.04 -14.05
C GLY A 26 24.53 -11.33 -13.15
N THR A 27 25.68 -10.67 -13.36
CA THR A 27 26.87 -10.82 -12.50
C THR A 27 27.09 -9.64 -11.56
N ALA A 28 26.32 -8.56 -11.68
CA ALA A 28 26.53 -7.33 -10.91
C ALA A 28 26.35 -7.53 -9.40
N GLU A 29 25.43 -8.41 -8.98
CA GLU A 29 25.20 -8.74 -7.56
C GLU A 29 26.40 -9.45 -6.92
N ALA A 30 27.26 -10.08 -7.71
CA ALA A 30 28.49 -10.71 -7.24
C ALA A 30 29.63 -9.70 -7.01
N CYS A 31 29.49 -8.45 -7.48
CA CYS A 31 30.49 -7.41 -7.28
C CYS A 31 30.30 -6.73 -5.90
N PRO A 32 31.24 -6.87 -4.94
CA PRO A 32 31.03 -6.39 -3.57
C PRO A 32 30.81 -4.88 -3.42
N GLN A 33 31.23 -4.10 -4.41
CA GLN A 33 31.13 -2.63 -4.41
C GLN A 33 29.86 -2.11 -5.11
N LEU A 34 29.00 -3.00 -5.62
CA LEU A 34 27.73 -2.64 -6.24
C LEU A 34 26.57 -3.00 -5.31
N ASP A 35 25.92 -1.97 -4.75
CA ASP A 35 24.68 -2.16 -4.00
C ASP A 35 23.47 -2.23 -4.94
N ASP A 36 22.38 -2.86 -4.49
CA ASP A 36 21.13 -3.03 -5.26
C ASP A 36 20.60 -1.71 -5.84
N LYS A 37 20.81 -0.59 -5.13
CA LYS A 37 20.39 0.74 -5.59
C LYS A 37 21.21 1.19 -6.79
N THR A 38 22.52 1.00 -6.76
CA THR A 38 23.40 1.33 -7.88
C THR A 38 23.11 0.42 -9.08
N ILE A 39 22.92 -0.88 -8.86
CA ILE A 39 22.54 -1.83 -9.92
C ILE A 39 21.24 -1.40 -10.60
N LYS A 40 20.17 -1.14 -9.82
CA LYS A 40 18.89 -0.64 -10.34
C LYS A 40 19.02 0.69 -11.06
N LEU A 41 19.90 1.59 -10.60
CA LEU A 41 20.10 2.89 -11.23
C LEU A 41 20.85 2.79 -12.58
N ILE A 42 21.82 1.90 -12.71
CA ILE A 42 22.61 1.74 -13.94
C ILE A 42 21.78 1.03 -15.02
N PHE A 43 21.20 -0.11 -14.66
CA PHE A 43 20.48 -0.97 -15.59
C PHE A 43 19.02 -0.55 -15.80
N ARG A 44 18.43 0.27 -14.93
CA ARG A 44 17.10 0.89 -15.11
C ARG A 44 16.04 -0.16 -15.47
N ASN A 45 15.29 0.05 -16.55
CA ASN A 45 14.30 -0.85 -17.12
C ASN A 45 14.83 -1.51 -18.43
N THR A 46 16.08 -1.98 -18.43
CA THR A 46 16.67 -2.69 -19.59
C THR A 46 15.88 -3.93 -19.98
N ASP A 47 15.27 -4.61 -19.02
CA ASP A 47 14.36 -5.74 -19.19
C ASP A 47 13.12 -5.36 -20.01
N GLU A 48 12.49 -4.22 -19.72
CA GLU A 48 11.34 -3.72 -20.50
C GLU A 48 11.75 -3.38 -21.94
N ILE A 49 12.94 -2.79 -22.15
CA ILE A 49 13.49 -2.51 -23.49
C ILE A 49 13.69 -3.82 -24.25
N ILE A 50 14.32 -4.83 -23.64
CA ILE A 50 14.57 -6.14 -24.26
C ILE A 50 13.25 -6.82 -24.62
N ASN A 51 12.30 -6.87 -23.70
CA ASN A 51 11.02 -7.54 -23.91
C ASN A 51 10.24 -6.91 -25.06
N PHE A 52 10.18 -5.57 -25.10
CA PHE A 52 9.54 -4.85 -26.19
C PHE A 52 10.23 -5.13 -27.53
N HIS A 53 11.55 -4.92 -27.61
CA HIS A 53 12.28 -5.08 -28.89
C HIS A 53 12.34 -6.53 -29.38
N THR A 54 12.30 -7.51 -28.48
CA THR A 54 12.20 -8.93 -28.85
C THR A 54 10.85 -9.23 -29.50
N THR A 55 9.77 -8.73 -28.91
CA THR A 55 8.41 -8.86 -29.46
C THR A 55 8.30 -8.13 -30.80
N PHE A 56 8.79 -6.88 -30.84
CA PHE A 56 8.78 -6.06 -32.05
C PHE A 56 9.60 -6.68 -33.19
N LEU A 57 10.75 -7.28 -32.89
CA LEU A 57 11.54 -8.04 -33.87
C LEU A 57 10.75 -9.24 -34.44
N GLY A 58 9.96 -9.92 -33.61
CA GLY A 58 9.06 -10.99 -34.04
C GLY A 58 8.06 -10.49 -35.08
N GLU A 59 7.35 -9.40 -34.76
CA GLU A 59 6.38 -8.78 -35.66
C GLU A 59 7.02 -8.26 -36.95
N LEU A 60 8.23 -7.67 -36.87
CA LEU A 60 8.96 -7.23 -38.06
C LEU A 60 9.34 -8.41 -38.96
N LYS A 61 9.75 -9.56 -38.40
CA LYS A 61 10.06 -10.76 -39.17
C LYS A 61 8.83 -11.29 -39.88
N GLU A 62 7.71 -11.41 -39.18
CA GLU A 62 6.43 -11.82 -39.76
C GLU A 62 6.03 -10.89 -40.90
N GLY A 63 6.13 -9.57 -40.67
CA GLY A 63 5.75 -8.55 -41.65
C GLY A 63 6.62 -8.47 -42.90
N VAL A 64 7.77 -9.15 -42.95
CA VAL A 64 8.66 -9.17 -44.11
C VAL A 64 8.92 -10.58 -44.66
N THR A 65 8.26 -11.60 -44.11
CA THR A 65 8.51 -13.01 -44.42
C THR A 65 8.35 -13.34 -45.91
N SER A 66 7.50 -12.60 -46.62
CA SER A 66 7.32 -12.75 -48.08
C SER A 66 8.58 -12.41 -48.89
N VAL A 67 9.44 -11.52 -48.40
CA VAL A 67 10.63 -11.00 -49.11
C VAL A 67 11.95 -11.38 -48.42
N TYR A 68 11.96 -11.52 -47.11
CA TYR A 68 13.17 -11.80 -46.33
C TYR A 68 12.91 -12.74 -45.16
N VAL A 69 13.65 -13.85 -45.12
CA VAL A 69 13.71 -14.74 -43.97
C VAL A 69 15.12 -14.66 -43.38
N PRO A 70 15.29 -14.10 -42.16
CA PRO A 70 16.61 -14.01 -41.53
C PRO A 70 17.21 -15.41 -41.30
N LYS A 71 18.50 -15.57 -41.61
CA LYS A 71 19.22 -16.83 -41.33
C LYS A 71 19.43 -16.96 -39.82
N GLY A 72 18.73 -17.89 -39.18
CA GLY A 72 19.03 -18.29 -37.80
C GLY A 72 20.40 -18.96 -37.72
N ARG A 73 21.37 -18.37 -37.02
CA ARG A 73 22.56 -19.12 -36.60
C ARG A 73 22.11 -20.12 -35.54
N ARG A 74 22.25 -21.41 -35.82
CA ARG A 74 22.17 -22.47 -34.82
C ARG A 74 23.18 -22.16 -33.71
N SER A 75 22.72 -22.08 -32.47
CA SER A 75 23.60 -22.12 -31.29
C SER A 75 24.45 -23.39 -31.35
N PRO A 76 25.72 -23.38 -30.93
CA PRO A 76 26.52 -24.59 -30.89
C PRO A 76 25.91 -25.54 -29.86
N VAL A 77 25.41 -26.67 -30.32
CA VAL A 77 25.08 -27.81 -29.44
C VAL A 77 26.40 -28.27 -28.83
N MET A 78 26.52 -28.17 -27.50
CA MET A 78 27.63 -28.78 -26.76
C MET A 78 27.60 -30.28 -27.02
N LYS A 79 28.74 -30.84 -27.44
CA LYS A 79 28.97 -32.28 -27.46
C LYS A 79 29.15 -32.73 -26.01
N ASP A 80 28.22 -33.53 -25.51
CA ASP A 80 28.46 -34.36 -24.33
C ASP A 80 29.42 -35.50 -24.71
N ASP A 81 30.65 -35.39 -24.24
CA ASP A 81 31.49 -36.54 -23.94
C ASP A 81 31.57 -36.62 -22.41
N THR A 82 31.15 -37.75 -21.82
CA THR A 82 31.94 -38.58 -20.87
C THR A 82 31.04 -39.57 -20.10
N THR A 83 31.18 -40.83 -20.51
CA THR A 83 31.13 -42.12 -19.79
C THR A 83 30.61 -42.23 -18.34
N MET A 84 29.63 -43.14 -18.18
CA MET A 84 29.43 -44.20 -17.17
C MET A 84 29.79 -43.99 -15.68
N SER A 85 28.76 -44.14 -14.82
CA SER A 85 28.79 -45.07 -13.66
C SER A 85 27.40 -45.25 -13.00
N ASP A 86 27.00 -46.52 -12.91
CA ASP A 86 26.12 -47.27 -11.99
C ASP A 86 24.85 -46.72 -11.29
N ALA A 87 23.78 -47.49 -11.56
CA ALA A 87 22.60 -47.91 -10.78
C ALA A 87 22.36 -47.36 -9.35
N THR A 88 21.09 -47.00 -9.05
CA THR A 88 20.12 -47.86 -8.33
C THR A 88 18.71 -47.23 -8.30
N THR A 89 17.72 -48.08 -8.57
CA THR A 89 16.25 -47.99 -8.63
C THR A 89 15.53 -47.27 -7.48
N ILE A 90 14.41 -46.55 -7.75
CA ILE A 90 13.03 -46.76 -7.21
C ILE A 90 11.95 -46.15 -8.14
N ARG A 91 10.85 -46.91 -8.28
CA ARG A 91 9.64 -46.86 -9.12
C ARG A 91 8.72 -45.62 -9.00
N SER A 92 8.01 -45.30 -10.10
CA SER A 92 6.53 -45.30 -10.14
C SER A 92 5.94 -45.36 -11.59
N VAL A 93 5.16 -46.43 -11.81
CA VAL A 93 3.98 -46.67 -12.68
C VAL A 93 3.44 -45.51 -13.55
N ALA A 94 2.97 -45.59 -14.82
CA ALA A 94 2.51 -46.59 -15.81
C ALA A 94 1.09 -46.20 -16.35
N SER A 95 0.97 -45.96 -17.66
CA SER A 95 -0.19 -46.33 -18.55
C SER A 95 0.08 -45.83 -19.99
N THR A 96 0.60 -46.63 -20.94
CA THR A 96 -0.08 -47.51 -21.96
C THR A 96 -1.12 -46.79 -22.84
N THR A 97 -0.82 -46.30 -24.08
CA THR A 97 -0.67 -46.96 -25.43
C THR A 97 -1.98 -47.39 -26.12
N PRO A 98 -2.06 -47.67 -27.46
CA PRO A 98 -1.27 -47.23 -28.64
C PRO A 98 -2.12 -47.03 -29.96
N SER A 99 -1.48 -46.57 -31.06
CA SER A 99 -1.64 -47.06 -32.46
C SER A 99 -0.74 -46.24 -33.40
N ALA A 100 0.35 -46.76 -34.00
CA ALA A 100 0.45 -47.66 -35.16
C ALA A 100 0.44 -46.95 -36.56
N VAL A 101 1.65 -46.51 -36.99
CA VAL A 101 2.40 -46.62 -38.29
C VAL A 101 1.65 -47.31 -39.47
N PRO A 102 1.90 -47.03 -40.80
CA PRO A 102 3.25 -46.88 -41.33
C PRO A 102 3.59 -45.96 -42.52
N SER A 103 4.91 -45.80 -42.66
CA SER A 103 5.70 -45.11 -43.67
C SER A 103 5.94 -45.93 -44.95
N THR A 104 6.14 -45.24 -46.08
CA THR A 104 6.87 -45.69 -47.29
C THR A 104 7.46 -44.41 -47.93
N ALA A 105 8.77 -44.17 -47.92
CA ALA A 105 9.85 -44.73 -48.77
C ALA A 105 10.01 -44.04 -50.15
N ALA A 106 11.14 -43.34 -50.26
CA ALA A 106 12.03 -43.12 -51.43
C ALA A 106 11.46 -42.68 -52.80
N SER A 107 12.00 -41.59 -53.36
CA SER A 107 13.04 -41.70 -54.41
C SER A 107 13.47 -40.33 -54.96
N SER A 108 14.78 -40.15 -54.98
CA SER A 108 15.53 -39.18 -55.75
C SER A 108 15.64 -39.60 -57.21
N THR A 109 15.34 -38.70 -58.15
CA THR A 109 15.87 -38.74 -59.54
C THR A 109 16.07 -37.33 -60.09
N THR A 110 17.25 -37.15 -60.68
CA THR A 110 17.77 -36.01 -61.44
C THR A 110 17.27 -36.00 -62.89
N ALA A 111 17.00 -34.81 -63.45
CA ALA A 111 17.11 -34.42 -64.88
C ALA A 111 16.81 -32.89 -64.97
N VAL A 112 17.78 -32.00 -65.14
CA VAL A 112 18.39 -31.48 -66.39
C VAL A 112 17.43 -30.71 -67.31
N SER A 113 17.66 -29.38 -67.31
CA SER A 113 17.54 -28.36 -68.37
C SER A 113 16.17 -28.03 -69.00
N LEU A 114 15.82 -26.73 -68.96
CA LEU A 114 15.69 -25.91 -70.17
C LEU A 114 15.60 -24.41 -69.84
N SER A 115 16.47 -23.65 -70.49
CA SER A 115 16.57 -22.20 -70.53
C SER A 115 15.37 -21.56 -71.23
N GLY A 116 14.85 -20.47 -70.64
CA GLY A 116 14.11 -19.44 -71.37
C GLY A 116 12.89 -18.89 -70.63
N THR A 117 13.04 -17.80 -69.88
CA THR A 117 12.07 -16.67 -69.72
C THR A 117 12.55 -15.71 -68.62
N THR A 118 13.29 -14.68 -68.99
CA THR A 118 13.78 -13.63 -68.08
C THR A 118 12.75 -12.52 -67.79
N ALA A 119 11.45 -12.81 -67.92
CA ALA A 119 10.37 -11.83 -67.73
C ALA A 119 9.34 -12.21 -66.64
N MET A 120 9.32 -13.45 -66.12
CA MET A 120 8.32 -13.87 -65.13
C MET A 120 8.79 -13.81 -63.66
N ASN A 121 10.08 -13.62 -63.38
CA ASN A 121 10.55 -13.50 -62.00
C ASN A 121 10.18 -12.15 -61.35
N GLY A 122 10.13 -11.05 -62.13
CA GLY A 122 9.84 -9.71 -61.61
C GLY A 122 8.43 -9.57 -61.02
N ASP A 123 7.42 -10.11 -61.71
CA ASP A 123 6.03 -10.06 -61.24
C ASP A 123 5.83 -10.85 -59.94
N THR A 124 6.57 -11.95 -59.76
CA THR A 124 6.51 -12.74 -58.52
C THR A 124 7.28 -12.12 -57.35
N GLU A 125 8.29 -11.29 -57.62
CA GLU A 125 9.02 -10.54 -56.59
C GLU A 125 8.23 -9.29 -56.16
N ASP A 126 7.61 -8.55 -57.08
CA ASP A 126 6.72 -7.42 -56.78
C ASP A 126 5.48 -7.86 -55.98
N ALA A 127 4.86 -8.98 -56.38
CA ALA A 127 3.72 -9.54 -55.65
C ALA A 127 4.07 -9.97 -54.21
N LYS A 128 5.33 -10.35 -53.95
CA LYS A 128 5.82 -10.66 -52.60
C LYS A 128 6.16 -9.41 -51.81
N ASP A 129 6.71 -8.37 -52.45
CA ASP A 129 7.01 -7.08 -51.82
C ASP A 129 5.73 -6.38 -51.36
N ARG A 130 4.68 -6.40 -52.18
CA ARG A 130 3.35 -5.88 -51.84
C ARG A 130 2.65 -6.56 -50.67
N GLN A 131 3.18 -7.67 -50.16
CA GLN A 131 2.69 -8.35 -48.95
C GLN A 131 3.42 -7.87 -47.68
N THR A 132 4.41 -6.99 -47.80
CA THR A 132 5.13 -6.45 -46.65
C THR A 132 4.26 -5.48 -45.85
N ILE A 133 4.38 -5.53 -44.52
CA ILE A 133 3.55 -4.75 -43.58
C ILE A 133 4.40 -4.11 -42.48
N ILE A 134 5.36 -3.25 -42.88
CA ILE A 134 6.29 -2.62 -41.94
C ILE A 134 5.65 -1.40 -41.28
N GLY A 135 4.96 -0.55 -42.05
CA GLY A 135 4.31 0.65 -41.54
C GLY A 135 3.30 0.36 -40.41
N PRO A 136 2.31 -0.51 -40.62
CA PRO A 136 1.37 -0.93 -39.58
C PRO A 136 2.02 -1.54 -38.34
N ALA A 137 3.12 -2.28 -38.48
CA ALA A 137 3.85 -2.84 -37.35
C ALA A 137 4.41 -1.75 -36.43
N PHE A 138 5.00 -0.68 -37.00
CA PHE A 138 5.46 0.47 -36.21
C PHE A 138 4.30 1.19 -35.52
N ILE A 139 3.21 1.44 -36.24
CA ILE A 139 2.05 2.18 -35.69
C ILE A 139 1.43 1.43 -34.51
N ARG A 140 1.27 0.11 -34.62
CA ARG A 140 0.71 -0.73 -33.54
C ARG A 140 1.57 -0.70 -32.27
N ASN A 141 2.88 -0.61 -32.43
CA ASN A 141 3.86 -0.76 -31.35
C ASN A 141 4.37 0.57 -30.77
N ILE A 142 3.99 1.73 -31.34
CA ILE A 142 4.61 3.00 -30.98
C ILE A 142 4.43 3.38 -29.50
N GLU A 143 3.24 3.18 -28.94
CA GLU A 143 2.98 3.57 -27.55
C GLU A 143 3.79 2.73 -26.56
N GLN A 144 3.95 1.43 -26.83
CA GLN A 144 4.79 0.54 -26.04
C GLN A 144 6.28 0.89 -26.19
N MET A 145 6.72 1.17 -27.43
CA MET A 145 8.08 1.65 -27.73
C MET A 145 8.39 2.92 -26.94
N LYS A 146 7.47 3.89 -27.01
CA LYS A 146 7.60 5.18 -26.33
C LYS A 146 7.69 4.99 -24.82
N ALA A 147 6.79 4.20 -24.23
CA ALA A 147 6.79 3.94 -22.79
C ALA A 147 8.11 3.30 -22.30
N ALA A 148 8.60 2.26 -22.98
CA ALA A 148 9.83 1.56 -22.61
C ALA A 148 11.06 2.48 -22.70
N HIS A 149 11.21 3.20 -23.82
CA HIS A 149 12.32 4.15 -24.03
C HIS A 149 12.26 5.35 -23.11
N GLU A 150 11.07 5.89 -22.83
CA GLU A 150 10.91 7.00 -21.89
C GLU A 150 11.36 6.59 -20.48
N GLY A 151 10.98 5.41 -20.01
CA GLY A 151 11.41 4.86 -18.72
C GLY A 151 12.94 4.78 -18.60
N PHE A 152 13.60 4.35 -19.68
CA PHE A 152 15.05 4.19 -19.73
C PHE A 152 15.79 5.52 -19.81
N LEU A 153 15.32 6.44 -20.64
CA LEU A 153 16.02 7.68 -20.95
C LEU A 153 15.81 8.77 -19.88
N ARG A 154 14.72 8.71 -19.12
CA ARG A 154 14.40 9.70 -18.08
C ARG A 154 15.50 9.85 -17.02
N THR A 155 16.18 8.77 -16.65
CA THR A 155 17.23 8.77 -15.62
C THR A 155 18.64 8.58 -16.18
N SER A 156 18.82 8.66 -17.51
CA SER A 156 20.08 8.36 -18.18
C SER A 156 21.25 9.17 -17.65
N ASP A 157 21.05 10.45 -17.35
CA ASP A 157 22.14 11.36 -17.00
C ASP A 157 22.66 11.10 -15.58
N VAL A 158 21.76 10.73 -14.68
CA VAL A 158 22.12 10.32 -13.31
C VAL A 158 22.81 8.97 -13.34
N ALA A 159 22.30 8.03 -14.13
CA ALA A 159 22.90 6.71 -14.32
C ALA A 159 24.31 6.82 -14.92
N ASN A 160 24.50 7.64 -15.96
CA ASN A 160 25.81 7.84 -16.60
C ASN A 160 26.83 8.47 -15.65
N LYS A 161 26.44 9.49 -14.87
CA LYS A 161 27.32 10.07 -13.84
C LYS A 161 27.73 9.03 -12.81
N ARG A 162 26.76 8.26 -12.31
CA ARG A 162 27.04 7.19 -11.35
C ARG A 162 27.95 6.12 -11.93
N LEU A 163 27.76 5.74 -13.19
CA LEU A 163 28.60 4.77 -13.89
C LEU A 163 30.05 5.26 -13.98
N ILE A 164 30.25 6.53 -14.36
CA ILE A 164 31.60 7.15 -14.38
C ILE A 164 32.26 7.10 -13.00
N ASP A 165 31.49 7.37 -11.94
CA ASP A 165 32.02 7.34 -10.56
C ASP A 165 32.44 5.92 -10.15
N ILE A 166 31.58 4.91 -10.36
CA ILE A 166 31.88 3.53 -9.95
C ILE A 166 32.98 2.91 -10.80
N GLN A 167 33.15 3.35 -12.05
CA GLN A 167 34.23 2.91 -12.92
C GLN A 167 35.60 3.35 -12.42
N GLN A 168 35.70 4.25 -11.45
CA GLN A 168 36.97 4.60 -10.82
C GLN A 168 37.41 3.54 -9.82
N ASP A 169 36.49 2.74 -9.27
CA ASP A 169 36.79 1.70 -8.30
C ASP A 169 37.54 0.52 -8.96
N PRO A 170 38.68 0.08 -8.40
CA PRO A 170 39.46 -1.02 -8.96
C PRO A 170 38.69 -2.35 -9.06
N THR A 171 37.81 -2.65 -8.10
CA THR A 171 37.02 -3.90 -8.07
C THR A 171 36.01 -3.89 -9.21
N VAL A 172 35.32 -2.77 -9.40
CA VAL A 172 34.36 -2.58 -10.49
C VAL A 172 35.06 -2.66 -11.85
N LYS A 173 36.27 -2.11 -11.99
CA LYS A 173 37.05 -2.24 -13.24
C LYS A 173 37.38 -3.70 -13.58
N VAL A 174 37.79 -4.51 -12.59
CA VAL A 174 38.07 -5.94 -12.81
C VAL A 174 36.81 -6.65 -13.30
N TRP A 175 35.69 -6.45 -12.60
CA TRP A 175 34.39 -7.00 -13.00
C TRP A 175 33.99 -6.58 -14.44
N LEU A 176 34.10 -5.29 -14.77
CA LEU A 176 33.80 -4.80 -16.12
C LEU A 176 34.70 -5.44 -17.19
N ASN A 177 35.98 -5.64 -16.90
CA ASN A 177 36.90 -6.30 -17.83
C ASN A 177 36.52 -7.78 -18.03
N GLU A 178 36.19 -8.50 -16.97
CA GLU A 178 35.72 -9.89 -17.07
C GLU A 178 34.43 -9.99 -17.89
N CYS A 179 33.44 -9.11 -17.62
CA CYS A 179 32.23 -9.03 -18.43
C CYS A 179 32.54 -8.74 -19.90
N ASN A 180 33.47 -7.81 -20.18
CA ASN A 180 33.88 -7.50 -21.54
C ASN A 180 34.46 -8.72 -22.25
N GLU A 181 35.37 -9.47 -21.60
CA GLU A 181 35.96 -10.68 -22.18
C GLU A 181 34.90 -11.73 -22.55
N VAL A 182 33.94 -11.98 -21.66
CA VAL A 182 32.83 -12.93 -21.93
C VAL A 182 31.92 -12.43 -23.06
N ALA A 183 31.72 -11.12 -23.15
CA ALA A 183 30.84 -10.50 -24.14
C ALA A 183 31.45 -10.34 -25.54
N LYS A 184 32.78 -10.51 -25.71
CA LYS A 184 33.50 -10.23 -26.97
C LYS A 184 32.95 -10.97 -28.20
N ASP A 185 32.52 -12.21 -28.03
CA ASP A 185 31.98 -13.02 -29.14
C ASP A 185 30.48 -12.80 -29.38
N LEU A 186 29.81 -12.05 -28.49
CA LEU A 186 28.36 -11.84 -28.51
C LEU A 186 27.98 -10.44 -28.98
N THR A 187 28.80 -9.43 -28.71
CA THR A 187 28.56 -8.04 -29.11
C THR A 187 29.81 -7.40 -29.72
N ALA A 188 29.59 -6.47 -30.65
CA ALA A 188 30.65 -5.62 -31.19
C ALA A 188 30.88 -4.34 -30.35
N ALA A 189 30.15 -4.18 -29.23
CA ALA A 189 30.33 -3.04 -28.33
C ALA A 189 31.61 -3.17 -27.52
N TRP A 190 32.34 -2.07 -27.37
CA TRP A 190 33.64 -2.05 -26.68
C TRP A 190 33.55 -2.15 -25.15
N ASN A 191 32.46 -1.66 -24.58
CA ASN A 191 32.25 -1.60 -23.13
C ASN A 191 30.77 -1.38 -22.78
N LEU A 192 30.46 -1.43 -21.48
CA LEU A 192 29.13 -1.19 -20.94
C LEU A 192 28.55 0.19 -21.34
N ASP A 193 29.34 1.26 -21.35
CA ASP A 193 28.88 2.58 -21.80
C ASP A 193 28.37 2.57 -23.24
N SER A 194 29.10 1.87 -24.13
CA SER A 194 28.75 1.71 -25.53
C SER A 194 27.48 0.89 -25.73
N LEU A 195 27.15 0.00 -24.79
CA LEU A 195 25.91 -0.75 -24.78
C LEU A 195 24.73 0.10 -24.28
N LEU A 196 24.92 0.83 -23.17
CA LEU A 196 23.86 1.60 -22.52
C LEU A 196 23.38 2.83 -23.31
N ILE A 197 24.14 3.29 -24.31
CA ILE A 197 23.71 4.35 -25.24
C ILE A 197 22.85 3.82 -26.41
N LYS A 198 22.88 2.51 -26.68
CA LYS A 198 22.18 1.92 -27.85
C LYS A 198 20.69 2.17 -27.86
N PRO A 199 19.92 2.13 -26.74
CA PRO A 199 18.48 2.40 -26.79
C PRO A 199 18.16 3.79 -27.38
N MET A 200 18.89 4.84 -26.94
CA MET A 200 18.77 6.19 -27.50
C MET A 200 19.11 6.22 -29.00
N GLN A 201 20.18 5.52 -29.39
CA GLN A 201 20.58 5.44 -30.80
C GLN A 201 19.57 4.67 -31.64
N ARG A 202 18.93 3.64 -31.09
CA ARG A 202 18.01 2.77 -31.84
C ARG A 202 16.74 3.51 -32.19
N ILE A 203 16.09 4.13 -31.20
CA ILE A 203 14.84 4.85 -31.43
C ILE A 203 15.03 6.00 -32.44
N THR A 204 16.17 6.69 -32.40
CA THR A 204 16.50 7.78 -33.34
C THR A 204 16.90 7.30 -34.75
N LYS A 205 17.21 6.01 -34.94
CA LYS A 205 17.50 5.44 -36.25
C LYS A 205 16.25 5.06 -37.05
N TYR A 206 15.13 4.77 -36.40
CA TYR A 206 13.90 4.35 -37.09
C TYR A 206 13.38 5.36 -38.12
N PRO A 207 13.31 6.68 -37.85
CA PRO A 207 12.85 7.64 -38.88
C PRO A 207 13.73 7.62 -40.14
N ASN A 208 15.03 7.39 -39.99
CA ASN A 208 15.97 7.32 -41.11
C ASN A 208 15.73 6.05 -41.94
N LEU A 209 15.57 4.89 -41.28
CA LEU A 209 15.27 3.62 -41.96
C LEU A 209 13.92 3.66 -42.67
N ILE A 210 12.89 4.22 -42.04
CA ILE A 210 11.56 4.39 -42.66
C ILE A 210 11.64 5.37 -43.83
N SER A 211 12.43 6.45 -43.71
CA SER A 211 12.62 7.40 -44.83
C SER A 211 13.32 6.74 -46.02
N GLN A 212 14.31 5.87 -45.78
CA GLN A 212 14.93 5.10 -46.86
C GLN A 212 13.96 4.11 -47.49
N LEU A 213 13.10 3.42 -46.70
CA LEU A 213 12.05 2.57 -47.26
C LEU A 213 11.12 3.37 -48.17
N LEU A 214 10.62 4.52 -47.69
CA LEU A 214 9.73 5.41 -48.45
C LEU A 214 10.31 5.91 -49.78
N GLN A 215 11.63 6.02 -49.91
CA GLN A 215 12.29 6.40 -51.17
C GLN A 215 12.15 5.31 -52.24
N TYR A 216 12.05 4.04 -51.84
CA TYR A 216 11.95 2.88 -52.74
C TYR A 216 10.54 2.28 -52.82
N THR A 217 9.58 2.78 -52.04
CA THR A 217 8.19 2.31 -52.04
C THR A 217 7.31 3.16 -52.97
N PRO A 218 6.78 2.64 -54.09
CA PRO A 218 5.91 3.36 -55.03
C PRO A 218 4.62 3.91 -54.39
N GLU A 219 4.01 4.92 -55.02
CA GLU A 219 2.80 5.60 -54.49
C GLU A 219 1.59 4.68 -54.29
N ASP A 220 1.48 3.64 -55.11
CA ASP A 220 0.41 2.66 -55.13
C ASP A 220 0.70 1.41 -54.28
N HIS A 221 1.83 1.38 -53.57
CA HIS A 221 2.17 0.28 -52.68
C HIS A 221 1.33 0.32 -51.39
N PRO A 222 0.74 -0.80 -50.94
CA PRO A 222 -0.19 -0.83 -49.80
C PRO A 222 0.45 -0.36 -48.48
N ASP A 223 1.76 -0.59 -48.28
CA ASP A 223 2.46 -0.18 -47.05
C ASP A 223 2.86 1.30 -47.02
N ARG A 224 2.74 2.05 -48.14
CA ARG A 224 3.30 3.42 -48.22
C ARG A 224 2.65 4.40 -47.25
N GLU A 225 1.31 4.43 -47.19
CA GLU A 225 0.58 5.30 -46.26
C GLU A 225 0.91 4.94 -44.80
N GLY A 226 1.02 3.64 -44.51
CA GLY A 226 1.47 3.10 -43.24
C GLY A 226 2.88 3.60 -42.88
N LEU A 227 3.82 3.57 -43.82
CA LEU A 227 5.20 4.04 -43.61
C LEU A 227 5.28 5.56 -43.40
N LEU A 228 4.50 6.37 -44.13
CA LEU A 228 4.44 7.83 -43.92
C LEU A 228 3.94 8.16 -42.51
N THR A 229 2.85 7.50 -42.11
CA THR A 229 2.25 7.67 -40.78
C THR A 229 3.19 7.17 -39.69
N ALA A 230 3.84 6.02 -39.90
CA ALA A 230 4.83 5.47 -38.98
C ALA A 230 6.01 6.43 -38.78
N ARG A 231 6.54 7.04 -39.84
CA ARG A 231 7.65 7.99 -39.75
C ARG A 231 7.30 9.16 -38.83
N THR A 232 6.19 9.84 -39.13
CA THR A 232 5.74 11.00 -38.34
C THR A 232 5.43 10.61 -36.89
N THR A 233 4.82 9.44 -36.69
CA THR A 233 4.48 8.93 -35.36
C THR A 233 5.74 8.61 -34.52
N VAL A 234 6.78 8.03 -35.13
CA VAL A 234 8.07 7.78 -34.47
C VAL A 234 8.81 9.09 -34.17
N GLU A 235 8.83 10.05 -35.11
CA GLU A 235 9.43 11.38 -34.90
C GLU A 235 8.78 12.11 -33.74
N ASN A 236 7.45 12.11 -33.67
CA ASN A 236 6.69 12.70 -32.57
C ASN A 236 6.99 12.00 -31.24
N ALA A 237 7.08 10.67 -31.22
CA ALA A 237 7.46 9.92 -30.02
C ALA A 237 8.85 10.32 -29.50
N ILE A 238 9.84 10.50 -30.38
CA ILE A 238 11.18 10.96 -30.01
C ILE A 238 11.13 12.37 -29.41
N LEU A 239 10.36 13.29 -30.02
CA LEU A 239 10.17 14.64 -29.49
C LEU A 239 9.53 14.63 -28.10
N ASP A 240 8.51 13.81 -27.90
CA ASP A 240 7.82 13.65 -26.62
C ASP A 240 8.72 13.07 -25.52
N ILE A 241 9.55 12.06 -25.86
CA ILE A 241 10.54 11.49 -24.95
C ILE A 241 11.55 12.55 -24.53
N ASN A 242 12.09 13.31 -25.49
CA ASN A 242 13.04 14.39 -25.22
C ASN A 242 12.42 15.48 -24.35
N LYS A 243 11.18 15.89 -24.65
CA LYS A 243 10.43 16.85 -23.83
C LYS A 243 10.24 16.32 -22.41
N THR A 244 9.87 15.05 -22.26
CA THR A 244 9.66 14.42 -20.95
C THR A 244 10.95 14.34 -20.15
N LYS A 245 12.07 13.92 -20.77
CA LYS A 245 13.39 13.93 -20.13
C LYS A 245 13.77 15.33 -19.63
N LYS A 246 13.64 16.35 -20.50
CA LYS A 246 13.92 17.74 -20.15
C LYS A 246 13.04 18.24 -19.00
N ASN A 247 11.74 17.94 -19.05
CA ASN A 247 10.81 18.30 -17.97
C ASN A 247 11.19 17.64 -16.65
N PHE A 248 11.55 16.36 -16.66
CA PHE A 248 11.99 15.64 -15.47
C PHE A 248 13.22 16.28 -14.81
N GLU A 249 14.24 16.61 -15.60
CA GLU A 249 15.44 17.31 -15.10
C GLU A 249 15.09 18.67 -14.51
N LEU A 250 14.27 19.45 -15.22
CA LEU A 250 13.89 20.79 -14.81
C LEU A 250 13.07 20.75 -13.51
N VAL A 251 12.06 19.89 -13.43
CA VAL A 251 11.26 19.67 -12.22
C VAL A 251 12.14 19.19 -11.07
N GLY A 252 13.10 18.29 -11.32
CA GLY A 252 14.08 17.85 -10.34
C GLY A 252 14.91 19.01 -9.77
N GLN A 253 15.41 19.90 -10.62
CA GLN A 253 16.14 21.10 -10.18
C GLN A 253 15.25 22.06 -9.38
N ILE A 254 13.99 22.21 -9.80
CA ILE A 254 13.04 23.10 -9.15
C ILE A 254 12.65 22.57 -7.78
N VAL A 255 12.27 21.29 -7.69
CA VAL A 255 11.75 20.65 -6.47
C VAL A 255 12.88 20.29 -5.51
N GLY A 256 14.01 19.78 -6.02
CA GLY A 256 15.16 19.26 -5.28
C GLY A 256 16.14 20.30 -4.70
N ARG A 257 15.99 21.61 -5.00
CA ARG A 257 16.71 22.66 -4.25
C ARG A 257 16.25 22.65 -2.78
N LYS A 258 16.93 21.88 -1.93
CA LYS A 258 16.94 22.10 -0.47
C LYS A 258 17.45 23.53 -0.24
N ARG A 259 16.60 24.37 0.35
CA ARG A 259 16.97 25.72 0.75
C ARG A 259 18.22 25.64 1.64
N LYS A 260 19.35 26.24 1.23
CA LYS A 260 20.39 26.64 2.18
C LYS A 260 19.79 27.76 3.04
N GLU A 261 19.87 27.62 4.36
CA GLU A 261 19.32 28.59 5.33
C GLU A 261 19.87 30.01 5.16
N SER A 262 20.97 30.19 4.42
CA SER A 262 21.59 31.48 4.11
C SER A 262 20.76 32.42 3.21
N ASP A 263 19.77 31.92 2.46
CA ASP A 263 18.91 32.75 1.60
C ASP A 263 17.79 33.48 2.36
N VAL A 264 17.58 33.15 3.64
CA VAL A 264 16.54 33.78 4.46
C VAL A 264 16.91 35.23 4.80
N LYS A 265 18.21 35.57 4.85
CA LYS A 265 18.65 36.93 5.22
C LYS A 265 18.60 37.94 4.07
N ALA A 266 18.67 37.49 2.81
CA ALA A 266 18.53 38.36 1.64
C ALA A 266 17.05 38.63 1.25
N GLY A 267 16.13 37.73 1.62
CA GLY A 267 14.71 37.83 1.29
C GLY A 267 13.90 38.82 2.15
N PHE A 268 14.37 39.17 3.35
CA PHE A 268 13.66 40.10 4.24
C PHE A 268 13.78 41.57 3.82
N ALA A 269 14.84 41.96 3.10
CA ALA A 269 15.07 43.36 2.72
C ALA A 269 14.31 43.82 1.45
N ARG A 270 13.56 42.93 0.78
CA ARG A 270 12.73 43.29 -0.41
C ARG A 270 11.24 42.96 -0.24
N ALA A 271 10.82 42.44 0.91
CA ALA A 271 9.45 41.96 1.14
C ALA A 271 8.47 43.02 1.69
N PHE A 272 8.88 44.29 1.83
CA PHE A 272 8.02 45.37 2.33
C PHE A 272 7.89 46.56 1.36
N GLY A 273 7.84 46.28 0.06
CA GLY A 273 7.36 47.24 -0.93
C GLY A 273 5.93 46.88 -1.34
N LYS A 274 4.94 47.50 -0.70
CA LYS A 274 3.54 47.51 -1.15
C LYS A 274 3.47 47.83 -2.66
N ARG A 275 3.42 46.83 -3.52
CA ARG A 275 2.85 46.99 -4.87
C ARG A 275 1.37 46.70 -4.71
N VAL A 276 0.67 47.79 -4.43
CA VAL A 276 -0.78 47.94 -4.50
C VAL A 276 -1.31 47.17 -5.71
N ASP A 277 -2.14 46.18 -5.42
CA ASP A 277 -3.13 45.57 -6.30
C ASP A 277 -4.06 46.64 -6.86
N LYS A 278 -3.56 47.44 -7.81
CA LYS A 278 -4.42 48.27 -8.64
C LYS A 278 -4.78 47.44 -9.87
N LEU A 279 -5.82 46.63 -9.68
CA LEU A 279 -6.83 46.26 -10.67
C LEU A 279 -6.44 46.59 -12.13
N GLN A 280 -5.87 45.60 -12.81
CA GLN A 280 -6.27 45.35 -14.19
C GLN A 280 -7.32 44.25 -14.17
N THR A 281 -8.43 44.57 -14.82
CA THR A 281 -9.68 43.83 -14.94
C THR A 281 -9.48 42.33 -15.15
N SER A 282 -10.28 41.55 -14.42
CA SER A 282 -10.41 40.08 -14.47
C SER A 282 -10.78 39.50 -15.85
N SER A 283 -11.04 40.33 -16.86
CA SER A 283 -11.56 39.91 -18.16
C SER A 283 -10.51 39.37 -19.14
N ASN A 284 -9.21 39.38 -18.79
CA ASN A 284 -8.12 39.00 -19.72
C ASN A 284 -7.13 37.98 -19.14
N ARG A 285 -7.46 37.32 -18.01
CA ARG A 285 -6.61 36.26 -17.46
C ARG A 285 -6.75 34.99 -18.31
N PRO A 286 -5.65 34.37 -18.75
CA PRO A 286 -5.71 33.04 -19.35
C PRO A 286 -6.44 32.10 -18.38
N PRO A 287 -7.46 31.36 -18.84
CA PRO A 287 -8.14 30.40 -17.98
C PRO A 287 -7.14 29.36 -17.46
N GLU A 288 -7.44 28.81 -16.30
CA GLU A 288 -6.64 27.70 -15.77
C GLU A 288 -6.91 26.44 -16.59
N ASP A 289 -5.91 25.59 -16.69
CA ASP A 289 -5.99 24.35 -17.45
C ASP A 289 -7.06 23.42 -16.80
N PRO A 290 -8.16 23.09 -17.52
CA PRO A 290 -9.27 22.35 -16.94
C PRO A 290 -8.87 20.92 -16.52
N ASP A 291 -7.96 20.29 -17.26
CA ASP A 291 -7.47 18.95 -16.90
C ASP A 291 -6.67 19.01 -15.61
N TYR A 292 -5.80 20.01 -15.48
CA TYR A 292 -5.01 20.21 -14.26
C TYR A 292 -5.92 20.44 -13.04
N LEU A 293 -6.97 21.26 -13.19
CA LEU A 293 -7.91 21.51 -12.10
C LEU A 293 -8.58 20.22 -11.63
N LYS A 294 -9.07 19.41 -12.57
CA LYS A 294 -9.66 18.09 -12.28
C LYS A 294 -8.67 17.18 -11.54
N TYR A 295 -7.42 17.13 -11.99
CA TYR A 295 -6.40 16.29 -11.33
C TYR A 295 -5.97 16.82 -9.96
N ASN A 296 -5.95 18.15 -9.78
CA ASN A 296 -5.65 18.79 -8.51
C ASN A 296 -6.74 18.54 -7.45
N GLU A 297 -8.01 18.60 -7.87
CA GLU A 297 -9.15 18.25 -7.01
C GLU A 297 -9.07 16.77 -6.60
N LYS A 298 -8.94 15.87 -7.59
CA LYS A 298 -8.80 14.43 -7.33
C LYS A 298 -7.61 14.08 -6.43
N PHE A 299 -6.46 14.75 -6.62
CA PHE A 299 -5.29 14.59 -5.75
C PHE A 299 -5.60 14.99 -4.30
N SER A 300 -6.32 16.10 -4.10
CA SER A 300 -6.68 16.60 -2.77
C SER A 300 -7.64 15.66 -2.07
N ASP A 301 -8.64 15.14 -2.80
CA ASP A 301 -9.60 14.16 -2.31
C ASP A 301 -8.93 12.84 -1.91
N ASP A 302 -8.07 12.30 -2.78
CA ASP A 302 -7.36 11.05 -2.52
C ASP A 302 -6.44 11.20 -1.29
N TYR A 303 -5.74 12.33 -1.18
CA TYR A 303 -4.89 12.61 -0.03
C TYR A 303 -5.66 12.67 1.29
N LEU A 304 -6.82 13.34 1.30
CA LEU A 304 -7.69 13.40 2.48
C LEU A 304 -8.23 12.01 2.85
N ARG A 305 -8.72 11.25 1.86
CA ARG A 305 -9.24 9.89 2.07
C ARG A 305 -8.18 8.97 2.66
N LEU A 306 -6.93 9.03 2.19
CA LEU A 306 -5.82 8.28 2.76
C LEU A 306 -5.62 8.57 4.25
N GLN A 307 -5.68 9.85 4.64
CA GLN A 307 -5.53 10.23 6.04
C GLN A 307 -6.69 9.73 6.91
N VAL A 308 -7.92 9.81 6.42
CA VAL A 308 -9.10 9.31 7.13
C VAL A 308 -9.01 7.80 7.32
N VAL A 309 -8.76 7.05 6.24
CA VAL A 309 -8.64 5.58 6.31
C VAL A 309 -7.52 5.15 7.24
N LEU A 310 -6.37 5.83 7.22
CA LEU A 310 -5.28 5.56 8.16
C LEU A 310 -5.74 5.74 9.62
N ARG A 311 -6.47 6.82 9.92
CA ARG A 311 -7.01 7.07 11.27
C ARG A 311 -8.04 6.03 11.68
N ASP A 312 -8.87 5.56 10.76
CA ASP A 312 -9.85 4.51 11.03
C ASP A 312 -9.16 3.18 11.39
N VAL A 313 -8.10 2.80 10.67
CA VAL A 313 -7.32 1.59 10.97
C VAL A 313 -6.59 1.72 12.31
N GLU A 314 -5.96 2.85 12.59
CA GLU A 314 -5.36 3.12 13.91
C GLU A 314 -6.41 3.06 15.02
N PHE A 315 -7.59 3.62 14.79
CA PHE A 315 -8.68 3.57 15.74
C PHE A 315 -9.15 2.13 16.00
N TYR A 316 -9.28 1.32 14.94
CA TYR A 316 -9.56 -0.11 15.07
C TYR A 316 -8.54 -0.83 15.96
N THR A 317 -7.23 -0.60 15.76
CA THR A 317 -6.19 -1.25 16.59
C THR A 317 -6.33 -0.93 18.09
N ARG A 318 -6.68 0.33 18.40
CA ARG A 318 -6.95 0.76 19.78
C ARG A 318 -8.22 0.11 20.31
N GLN A 319 -9.29 0.09 19.53
CA GLN A 319 -10.56 -0.52 19.91
C GLN A 319 -10.43 -2.00 20.23
N VAL A 320 -9.74 -2.77 19.38
CA VAL A 320 -9.52 -4.21 19.63
C VAL A 320 -8.77 -4.40 20.94
N SER A 321 -7.70 -3.63 21.18
CA SER A 321 -6.93 -3.71 22.42
C SER A 321 -7.79 -3.40 23.64
N THR A 322 -8.60 -2.34 23.58
CA THR A 322 -9.55 -1.98 24.64
C THR A 322 -10.59 -3.07 24.88
N TYR A 323 -11.13 -3.66 23.82
CA TYR A 323 -12.10 -4.76 23.93
C TYR A 323 -11.50 -5.98 24.63
N VAL A 324 -10.31 -6.42 24.21
CA VAL A 324 -9.62 -7.57 24.84
C VAL A 324 -9.31 -7.27 26.30
N GLN A 325 -8.87 -6.05 26.61
CA GLN A 325 -8.60 -5.62 27.97
C GLN A 325 -9.85 -5.65 28.85
N ALA A 326 -10.94 -5.01 28.40
CA ALA A 326 -12.20 -4.98 29.13
C ALA A 326 -12.77 -6.38 29.35
N PHE A 327 -12.66 -7.26 28.36
CA PHE A 327 -13.06 -8.66 28.50
C PHE A 327 -12.25 -9.37 29.58
N LEU A 328 -10.93 -9.16 29.64
CA LEU A 328 -10.09 -9.77 30.67
C LEU A 328 -10.29 -9.20 32.07
N ASP A 329 -10.66 -7.92 32.18
CA ASP A 329 -11.04 -7.31 33.45
C ASP A 329 -12.33 -7.95 33.98
N TYR A 330 -13.30 -8.22 33.09
CA TYR A 330 -14.49 -9.00 33.42
C TYR A 330 -14.16 -10.43 33.87
N LEU A 331 -13.26 -11.14 33.17
CA LEU A 331 -12.83 -12.48 33.59
C LEU A 331 -12.12 -12.46 34.95
N SER A 332 -11.32 -11.43 35.22
CA SER A 332 -10.61 -11.26 36.49
C SER A 332 -11.59 -11.01 37.65
N ALA A 333 -12.69 -10.27 37.41
CA ALA A 333 -13.74 -10.08 38.41
C ALA A 333 -14.41 -11.41 38.79
N ILE A 334 -14.73 -12.26 37.81
CA ILE A 334 -15.31 -13.59 38.07
C ILE A 334 -14.30 -14.48 38.82
N GLU A 335 -13.02 -14.44 38.45
CA GLU A 335 -11.96 -15.16 39.15
C GLU A 335 -11.84 -14.75 40.64
N LEU A 336 -12.02 -13.47 40.95
CA LEU A 336 -12.05 -13.00 42.34
C LEU A 336 -13.25 -13.56 43.10
N VAL A 337 -14.44 -13.54 42.50
CA VAL A 337 -15.67 -14.08 43.12
C VAL A 337 -15.55 -15.58 43.38
N THR A 338 -15.10 -16.35 42.39
CA THR A 338 -14.93 -17.81 42.50
C THR A 338 -13.87 -18.22 43.52
N ARG A 339 -12.91 -17.34 43.84
CA ARG A 339 -11.90 -17.59 44.90
C ARG A 339 -12.37 -17.27 46.31
N LEU A 340 -13.45 -16.53 46.49
CA LEU A 340 -13.94 -16.18 47.83
C LEU A 340 -14.34 -17.44 48.61
N GLN A 341 -15.01 -18.37 47.95
CA GLN A 341 -15.39 -19.65 48.53
C GLN A 341 -15.58 -20.69 47.42
N PRO A 342 -15.11 -21.94 47.59
CA PRO A 342 -15.40 -23.03 46.66
C PRO A 342 -16.91 -23.24 46.53
N GLY A 343 -17.39 -23.24 45.30
CA GLY A 343 -18.77 -23.53 44.95
C GLY A 343 -19.06 -25.03 44.96
N PRO A 344 -20.35 -25.41 44.92
CA PRO A 344 -20.76 -26.82 44.88
C PRO A 344 -20.49 -27.52 43.53
N TYR A 345 -19.94 -26.81 42.53
CA TYR A 345 -19.76 -27.30 41.16
C TYR A 345 -18.28 -27.28 40.72
N PRO A 346 -17.42 -28.17 41.26
CA PRO A 346 -15.98 -28.17 40.99
C PRO A 346 -15.61 -28.40 39.51
N GLU A 347 -16.44 -29.14 38.77
CA GLU A 347 -16.24 -29.36 37.34
C GLU A 347 -16.41 -28.06 36.52
N LEU A 348 -17.36 -27.20 36.92
CA LEU A 348 -17.61 -25.92 36.28
C LEU A 348 -16.47 -24.93 36.60
N GLU A 349 -16.00 -24.92 37.84
CA GLU A 349 -14.84 -24.13 38.26
C GLU A 349 -13.58 -24.52 37.47
N SER A 350 -13.32 -25.83 37.31
CA SER A 350 -12.20 -26.32 36.51
C SER A 350 -12.29 -25.86 35.06
N LYS A 351 -13.47 -25.96 34.42
CA LYS A 351 -13.68 -25.48 33.05
C LYS A 351 -13.50 -23.96 32.94
N TRP A 352 -13.98 -23.21 33.94
CA TRP A 352 -13.81 -21.76 34.00
C TRP A 352 -12.34 -21.35 34.13
N VAL A 353 -11.56 -22.02 34.98
CA VAL A 353 -10.12 -21.76 35.12
C VAL A 353 -9.39 -22.00 33.80
N GLN A 354 -9.70 -23.09 33.10
CA GLN A 354 -9.15 -23.38 31.77
C GLN A 354 -9.54 -22.31 30.74
N PHE A 355 -10.79 -21.82 30.79
CA PHE A 355 -11.25 -20.70 29.96
C PHE A 355 -10.45 -19.44 30.19
N ASN A 356 -10.30 -19.04 31.45
CA ASN A 356 -9.61 -17.82 31.83
C ASN A 356 -8.13 -17.86 31.40
N VAL A 357 -7.44 -19.01 31.56
CA VAL A 357 -6.07 -19.19 31.06
C VAL A 357 -6.00 -19.01 29.53
N SER A 358 -6.91 -19.67 28.79
CA SER A 358 -6.98 -19.57 27.32
C SER A 358 -7.21 -18.13 26.84
N MET A 359 -8.07 -17.37 27.51
CA MET A 359 -8.35 -15.97 27.18
C MET A 359 -7.17 -15.04 27.53
N ARG A 360 -6.44 -15.30 28.61
CA ARG A 360 -5.22 -14.56 28.97
C ARG A 360 -4.10 -14.78 27.93
N ASP A 361 -4.01 -15.96 27.34
CA ASP A 361 -3.07 -16.24 26.24
C ASP A 361 -3.40 -15.42 24.98
N ILE A 362 -4.68 -15.15 24.70
CA ILE A 362 -5.08 -14.28 23.58
C ILE A 362 -4.46 -12.90 23.73
N LYS A 363 -4.52 -12.29 24.92
CA LYS A 363 -3.89 -10.97 25.15
C LYS A 363 -2.37 -11.02 25.04
N LYS A 364 -1.73 -12.06 25.60
CA LYS A 364 -0.26 -12.13 25.66
C LYS A 364 0.42 -12.40 24.33
N VAL A 365 -0.23 -13.15 23.43
CA VAL A 365 0.41 -13.64 22.20
C VAL A 365 -0.38 -13.23 20.97
N ALA A 366 -1.66 -13.59 20.91
CA ALA A 366 -2.45 -13.39 19.69
C ALA A 366 -2.72 -11.92 19.40
N LEU A 367 -2.99 -11.10 20.42
CA LEU A 367 -3.28 -9.67 20.25
C LEU A 367 -2.06 -8.93 19.70
N ASP A 368 -0.89 -9.10 20.29
CA ASP A 368 0.34 -8.45 19.82
C ASP A 368 0.66 -8.85 18.38
N GLN A 369 0.50 -10.13 18.05
CA GLN A 369 0.69 -10.60 16.68
C GLN A 369 -0.33 -9.97 15.71
N HIS A 370 -1.61 -9.89 16.09
CA HIS A 370 -2.66 -9.26 15.29
C HIS A 370 -2.36 -7.78 15.02
N LEU A 371 -2.01 -7.03 16.05
CA LEU A 371 -1.64 -5.61 15.94
C LEU A 371 -0.39 -5.41 15.08
N LEU A 372 0.62 -6.27 15.22
CA LEU A 372 1.82 -6.23 14.40
C LEU A 372 1.53 -6.48 12.92
N GLN A 373 0.64 -7.44 12.62
CA GLN A 373 0.24 -7.72 11.22
C GLN A 373 -0.48 -6.51 10.61
N ILE A 374 -1.41 -5.87 11.33
CA ILE A 374 -2.08 -4.66 10.84
C ILE A 374 -1.08 -3.54 10.61
N ARG A 375 -0.14 -3.35 11.55
CA ARG A 375 0.90 -2.33 11.43
C ARG A 375 1.74 -2.53 10.17
N LYS A 376 2.24 -3.75 9.96
CA LYS A 376 3.12 -4.11 8.86
C LYS A 376 2.43 -4.11 7.49
N HIS A 377 1.20 -4.62 7.42
CA HIS A 377 0.54 -4.90 6.14
C HIS A 377 -0.53 -3.88 5.73
N VAL A 378 -0.87 -2.93 6.62
CA VAL A 378 -1.90 -1.90 6.36
C VAL A 378 -1.35 -0.51 6.69
N ILE A 379 -0.95 -0.25 7.95
CA ILE A 379 -0.55 1.09 8.41
C ILE A 379 0.74 1.58 7.71
N GLU A 380 1.82 0.81 7.78
CA GLU A 380 3.11 1.19 7.17
C GLU A 380 2.99 1.42 5.65
N PRO A 381 2.30 0.57 4.86
CA PRO A 381 2.00 0.86 3.46
C PRO A 381 1.25 2.18 3.24
N PHE A 382 0.20 2.47 4.02
CA PHE A 382 -0.53 3.75 3.91
C PHE A 382 0.38 4.95 4.23
N GLU A 383 1.20 4.86 5.28
CA GLU A 383 2.18 5.91 5.59
C GLU A 383 3.17 6.17 4.46
N LEU A 384 3.65 5.10 3.80
CA LEU A 384 4.54 5.21 2.66
C LEU A 384 3.87 5.91 1.46
N VAL A 385 2.60 5.57 1.17
CA VAL A 385 1.83 6.25 0.13
C VAL A 385 1.65 7.73 0.48
N ILE A 386 1.25 8.05 1.71
CA ILE A 386 1.09 9.45 2.17
C ILE A 386 2.40 10.23 2.05
N ARG A 387 3.55 9.64 2.36
CA ARG A 387 4.87 10.28 2.19
C ARG A 387 5.14 10.61 0.71
N SER A 388 4.72 9.75 -0.22
CA SER A 388 4.88 9.96 -1.67
C SER A 388 4.12 11.18 -2.20
N TYR A 389 3.04 11.63 -1.54
CA TYR A 389 2.28 12.84 -1.92
C TYR A 389 3.03 14.15 -1.66
N GLN A 390 4.10 14.14 -0.86
CA GLN A 390 4.82 15.36 -0.47
C GLN A 390 5.52 16.04 -1.65
N ASN A 391 6.15 15.27 -2.54
CA ASN A 391 6.86 15.82 -3.71
C ASN A 391 5.91 16.45 -4.74
N PRO A 392 4.82 15.78 -5.14
CA PRO A 392 3.76 16.39 -5.96
C PRO A 392 3.20 17.67 -5.33
N LEU A 393 2.91 17.67 -4.02
CA LEU A 393 2.39 18.85 -3.32
C LEU A 393 3.37 20.05 -3.41
N LEU A 394 4.69 19.79 -3.29
CA LEU A 394 5.71 20.81 -3.48
C LEU A 394 5.77 21.32 -4.93
N ALA A 395 5.67 20.42 -5.91
CA ALA A 395 5.63 20.79 -7.33
C ALA A 395 4.40 21.66 -7.65
N MET A 396 3.22 21.31 -7.14
CA MET A 396 1.98 22.07 -7.28
C MET A 396 2.10 23.47 -6.65
N LYS A 397 2.67 23.58 -5.44
CA LYS A 397 2.96 24.88 -4.80
C LYS A 397 3.90 25.74 -5.66
N LYS A 398 4.96 25.15 -6.23
CA LYS A 398 5.90 25.86 -7.10
C LYS A 398 5.27 26.26 -8.43
N ARG A 399 4.40 25.42 -9.01
CA ARG A 399 3.61 25.71 -10.21
C ARG A 399 2.69 26.92 -9.97
N ASN A 400 1.92 26.91 -8.89
CA ASN A 400 1.01 28.01 -8.54
C ASN A 400 1.75 29.33 -8.35
N LYS A 401 2.94 29.32 -7.72
CA LYS A 401 3.78 30.52 -7.59
C LYS A 401 4.22 31.10 -8.95
N ARG A 402 4.54 30.23 -9.91
CA ARG A 402 5.03 30.62 -11.25
C ARG A 402 3.92 30.91 -12.25
N ARG A 403 2.66 30.62 -11.90
CA ARG A 403 1.50 30.91 -12.75
C ARG A 403 1.40 32.39 -13.13
N LEU A 404 1.69 33.28 -12.19
CA LEU A 404 1.68 34.73 -12.44
C LEU A 404 2.69 35.13 -13.53
N ASP A 405 3.83 34.45 -13.62
CA ASP A 405 4.84 34.73 -14.64
C ASP A 405 4.41 34.19 -16.01
N TYR A 406 3.76 33.03 -16.05
CA TYR A 406 3.10 32.52 -17.25
C TYR A 406 2.03 33.48 -17.77
N GLU A 407 1.13 33.97 -16.90
CA GLU A 407 0.07 34.90 -17.28
C GLU A 407 0.62 36.22 -17.85
N LYS A 408 1.65 36.79 -17.22
CA LYS A 408 2.36 37.96 -17.75
C LYS A 408 2.94 37.68 -19.14
N SER A 409 3.53 36.49 -19.34
CA SER A 409 4.10 36.12 -20.63
C SER A 409 3.05 36.02 -21.73
N VAL A 410 1.86 35.49 -21.42
CA VAL A 410 0.74 35.40 -22.37
C VAL A 410 0.22 36.79 -22.73
N GLN A 411 0.11 37.70 -21.75
CA GLN A 411 -0.27 39.09 -21.99
C GLN A 411 0.76 39.85 -22.83
N LEU A 412 2.06 39.62 -22.59
CA LEU A 412 3.14 40.21 -23.39
C LEU A 412 3.17 39.68 -24.82
N LYS A 413 2.98 38.37 -25.02
CA LYS A 413 2.81 37.76 -26.35
C LYS A 413 1.61 38.35 -27.09
N LYS A 414 0.45 38.48 -26.43
CA LYS A 414 -0.75 39.11 -27.01
C LYS A 414 -0.54 40.57 -27.39
N SER A 415 0.31 41.30 -26.68
CA SER A 415 0.65 42.69 -26.99
C SER A 415 1.84 42.83 -27.97
N GLY A 416 2.31 41.73 -28.57
CA GLY A 416 3.38 41.73 -29.58
C GLY A 416 4.76 42.08 -29.03
N LYS A 417 4.95 42.11 -27.70
CA LYS A 417 6.22 42.47 -27.05
C LYS A 417 7.11 41.24 -26.92
N LYS A 418 8.41 41.40 -27.18
CA LYS A 418 9.40 40.34 -26.95
C LYS A 418 9.50 40.02 -25.46
N LEU A 419 9.63 38.73 -25.14
CA LEU A 419 9.84 38.25 -23.78
C LEU A 419 11.30 38.44 -23.39
N ASP A 420 11.51 38.93 -22.17
CA ASP A 420 12.84 38.93 -21.56
C ASP A 420 13.31 37.49 -21.28
N LYS A 421 14.62 37.26 -21.36
CA LYS A 421 15.24 35.94 -21.17
C LYS A 421 14.92 35.35 -19.79
N GLN A 422 14.90 36.19 -18.75
CA GLN A 422 14.55 35.75 -17.40
C GLN A 422 13.08 35.33 -17.28
N LEU A 423 12.17 36.06 -17.93
CA LEU A 423 10.75 35.70 -17.94
C LEU A 423 10.51 34.42 -18.76
N ALA A 424 11.20 34.26 -19.89
CA ALA A 424 11.12 33.04 -20.70
C ALA A 424 11.55 31.80 -19.91
N GLU A 425 12.64 31.88 -19.14
CA GLU A 425 13.09 30.79 -18.26
C GLU A 425 12.05 30.44 -17.18
N LEU A 426 11.42 31.45 -16.56
CA LEU A 426 10.36 31.25 -15.55
C LEU A 426 9.09 30.63 -16.14
N VAL A 427 8.78 30.93 -17.40
CA VAL A 427 7.66 30.35 -18.16
C VAL A 427 7.93 28.90 -18.50
N GLU A 428 9.12 28.58 -19.01
CA GLU A 428 9.54 27.19 -19.29
C GLU A 428 9.50 26.33 -18.03
N HIS A 429 9.97 26.89 -16.92
CA HIS A 429 9.84 26.36 -15.58
C HIS A 429 8.39 26.07 -15.15
N TYR A 430 7.43 26.90 -15.55
CA TYR A 430 6.00 26.68 -15.28
C TYR A 430 5.43 25.58 -16.18
N GLU A 431 5.73 25.63 -17.48
CA GLU A 431 5.27 24.65 -18.47
C GLU A 431 5.75 23.24 -18.12
N ALA A 432 7.03 23.08 -17.75
CA ALA A 432 7.55 21.79 -17.31
C ALA A 432 6.85 21.25 -16.06
N LEU A 433 6.59 22.10 -15.06
CA LEU A 433 5.83 21.71 -13.86
C LEU A 433 4.40 21.32 -14.22
N ASN A 434 3.73 22.12 -15.06
CA ASN A 434 2.34 21.90 -15.44
C ASN A 434 2.17 20.58 -16.22
N ASP A 435 3.02 20.36 -17.22
CA ASP A 435 2.98 19.15 -18.05
C ASP A 435 3.31 17.89 -17.23
N THR A 436 4.31 17.98 -16.36
CA THR A 436 4.67 16.87 -15.45
C THR A 436 3.53 16.54 -14.51
N LEU A 437 2.90 17.54 -13.87
CA LEU A 437 1.77 17.32 -12.97
C LEU A 437 0.56 16.74 -13.70
N LYS A 438 0.25 17.19 -14.91
CA LYS A 438 -0.85 16.61 -15.71
C LYS A 438 -0.61 15.13 -16.05
N LYS A 439 0.65 14.72 -16.19
CA LYS A 439 1.02 13.33 -16.49
C LYS A 439 1.06 12.46 -15.23
N GLU A 440 1.68 12.94 -14.16
CA GLU A 440 1.98 12.13 -12.98
C GLU A 440 0.85 12.07 -11.94
N LEU A 441 0.02 13.11 -11.80
CA LEU A 441 -1.07 13.11 -10.82
C LEU A 441 -2.10 11.98 -11.07
N PRO A 442 -2.55 11.71 -12.32
CA PRO A 442 -3.44 10.58 -12.59
C PRO A 442 -2.81 9.22 -12.27
N GLN A 443 -1.50 9.07 -12.55
CA GLN A 443 -0.77 7.84 -12.26
C GLN A 443 -0.67 7.60 -10.74
N LEU A 444 -0.36 8.66 -9.98
CA LEU A 444 -0.34 8.59 -8.52
C LEU A 444 -1.71 8.20 -7.95
N SER A 445 -2.80 8.78 -8.49
CA SER A 445 -4.16 8.44 -8.08
C SER A 445 -4.48 6.96 -8.33
N ALA A 446 -4.19 6.45 -9.53
CA ALA A 446 -4.41 5.04 -9.87
C ALA A 446 -3.57 4.08 -9.02
N LEU A 447 -2.30 4.41 -8.77
CA LEU A 447 -1.43 3.62 -7.88
C LEU A 447 -1.91 3.66 -6.43
N THR A 448 -2.42 4.80 -5.97
CA THR A 448 -2.99 4.96 -4.63
C THR A 448 -4.21 4.07 -4.44
N GLU A 449 -5.12 4.04 -5.41
CA GLU A 449 -6.27 3.15 -5.41
C GLU A 449 -5.85 1.68 -5.34
N LYS A 450 -4.86 1.28 -6.16
CA LYS A 450 -4.33 -0.08 -6.16
C LYS A 450 -3.77 -0.48 -4.79
N VAL A 451 -2.98 0.38 -4.16
CA VAL A 451 -2.44 0.12 -2.81
C VAL A 451 -3.57 0.08 -1.77
N GLY A 452 -4.55 0.98 -1.87
CA GLY A 452 -5.72 0.98 -1.00
C GLY A 452 -6.46 -0.36 -1.03
N ASN A 453 -6.69 -0.92 -2.21
CA ASN A 453 -7.35 -2.22 -2.38
C ASN A 453 -6.53 -3.38 -1.77
N ILE A 454 -5.21 -3.40 -1.98
CA ILE A 454 -4.32 -4.40 -1.37
C ILE A 454 -4.36 -4.32 0.16
N CYS A 455 -4.30 -3.09 0.71
CA CYS A 455 -4.38 -2.87 2.15
C CYS A 455 -5.74 -3.31 2.73
N LEU A 456 -6.84 -3.06 2.01
CA LEU A 456 -8.18 -3.49 2.40
C LEU A 456 -8.29 -5.02 2.44
N GLU A 457 -7.81 -5.70 1.41
CA GLU A 457 -7.80 -7.17 1.35
C GLU A 457 -6.97 -7.76 2.49
N ASN A 458 -5.77 -7.20 2.74
CA ASN A 458 -4.94 -7.60 3.87
C ASN A 458 -5.66 -7.39 5.21
N MET A 459 -6.35 -6.25 5.38
CA MET A 459 -7.10 -5.95 6.60
C MET A 459 -8.19 -6.99 6.85
N ILE A 460 -9.00 -7.31 5.82
CA ILE A 460 -10.06 -8.31 5.91
C ILE A 460 -9.49 -9.68 6.29
N ASN A 461 -8.41 -10.09 5.63
CA ASN A 461 -7.74 -11.37 5.91
C ASN A 461 -7.19 -11.44 7.33
N ILE A 462 -6.60 -10.35 7.83
CA ILE A 462 -6.08 -10.26 9.20
C ILE A 462 -7.23 -10.31 10.21
N GLN A 463 -8.32 -9.58 9.98
CA GLN A 463 -9.53 -9.63 10.81
C GLN A 463 -10.16 -11.02 10.84
N ALA A 464 -10.27 -11.70 9.70
CA ALA A 464 -10.81 -13.06 9.64
C ALA A 464 -9.95 -14.03 10.45
N LYS A 465 -8.62 -13.95 10.33
CA LYS A 465 -7.68 -14.75 11.14
C LYS A 465 -7.84 -14.46 12.63
N TRP A 466 -8.00 -13.20 13.02
CA TRP A 466 -8.24 -12.80 14.41
C TRP A 466 -9.49 -13.48 14.99
N TRP A 467 -10.62 -13.40 14.28
CA TRP A 467 -11.86 -14.04 14.73
C TRP A 467 -11.77 -15.57 14.74
N LEU A 468 -11.03 -16.15 13.79
CA LEU A 468 -10.76 -17.59 13.79
C LEU A 468 -9.98 -18.03 15.04
N ILE A 469 -8.97 -17.26 15.46
CA ILE A 469 -8.22 -17.54 16.70
C ILE A 469 -9.15 -17.54 17.92
N TRP A 470 -10.03 -16.54 18.02
CA TRP A 470 -11.05 -16.48 19.07
C TRP A 470 -11.95 -17.71 19.07
N LYS A 471 -12.45 -18.09 17.88
CA LYS A 471 -13.31 -19.27 17.71
C LYS A 471 -12.62 -20.56 18.17
N GLU A 472 -11.39 -20.81 17.73
CA GLU A 472 -10.65 -22.03 18.09
C GLU A 472 -10.30 -22.06 19.58
N LYS A 473 -9.95 -20.91 20.18
CA LYS A 473 -9.68 -20.81 21.62
C LYS A 473 -10.91 -21.09 22.48
N ILE A 474 -12.09 -20.59 22.08
CA ILE A 474 -13.36 -20.86 22.76
C ILE A 474 -13.75 -22.33 22.59
N ARG A 475 -13.67 -22.87 21.36
CA ARG A 475 -14.00 -24.26 21.07
C ARG A 475 -13.18 -25.24 21.91
N ALA A 476 -11.86 -25.03 22.00
CA ALA A 476 -10.95 -25.91 22.74
C ALA A 476 -11.32 -26.01 24.23
N VAL A 477 -11.78 -24.92 24.84
CA VAL A 477 -12.14 -24.91 26.26
C VAL A 477 -13.54 -25.48 26.48
N ALA A 478 -14.48 -25.10 25.63
CA ALA A 478 -15.88 -25.43 25.85
C ALA A 478 -16.19 -26.91 25.54
N SER A 479 -15.24 -27.66 24.94
CA SER A 479 -15.45 -29.04 24.46
C SER A 479 -16.69 -29.16 23.57
N ILE A 480 -17.05 -28.07 22.90
CA ILE A 480 -18.22 -27.95 22.04
C ILE A 480 -17.88 -28.59 20.70
N THR A 481 -18.45 -29.76 20.44
CA THR A 481 -18.32 -30.47 19.16
C THR A 481 -19.09 -29.75 18.05
N ASP A 482 -20.30 -29.27 18.37
CA ASP A 482 -21.20 -28.54 17.47
C ASP A 482 -21.71 -27.26 18.13
N LEU A 483 -21.81 -26.15 17.37
CA LEU A 483 -22.26 -24.87 17.92
C LEU A 483 -23.75 -24.99 18.37
N PRO A 484 -24.07 -24.90 19.66
CA PRO A 484 -25.45 -25.03 20.11
C PRO A 484 -26.28 -23.84 19.62
N GLU A 485 -27.55 -24.07 19.30
CA GLU A 485 -28.45 -22.97 18.96
C GLU A 485 -28.69 -22.08 20.18
N VAL A 486 -28.95 -20.78 19.96
CA VAL A 486 -29.25 -19.83 21.05
C VAL A 486 -30.40 -20.32 21.92
N THR A 487 -31.39 -20.96 21.31
CA THR A 487 -32.53 -21.60 21.97
C THR A 487 -32.12 -22.69 22.94
N GLU A 488 -31.13 -23.51 22.57
CA GLU A 488 -30.58 -24.57 23.43
C GLU A 488 -29.77 -23.98 24.59
N ILE A 489 -28.99 -22.93 24.34
CA ILE A 489 -28.24 -22.21 25.38
C ILE A 489 -29.21 -21.61 26.42
N VAL A 490 -30.25 -20.91 25.96
CA VAL A 490 -31.24 -20.25 26.84
C VAL A 490 -32.04 -21.27 27.64
N SER A 491 -32.46 -22.37 27.02
CA SER A 491 -33.19 -23.44 27.72
C SER A 491 -32.34 -24.15 28.77
N THR A 492 -31.06 -24.42 28.45
CA THR A 492 -30.08 -24.97 29.40
C THR A 492 -29.85 -24.02 30.57
N PHE A 493 -29.60 -22.74 30.28
CA PHE A 493 -29.44 -21.71 31.32
C PHE A 493 -30.67 -21.62 32.23
N ASN A 494 -31.88 -21.52 31.67
CA ASN A 494 -33.10 -21.39 32.48
C ASN A 494 -33.37 -22.61 33.35
N ARG A 495 -33.02 -23.81 32.88
CA ARG A 495 -33.12 -25.04 33.68
C ARG A 495 -32.16 -24.99 34.86
N ASP A 496 -30.89 -24.74 34.60
CA ASP A 496 -29.83 -24.79 35.62
C ASP A 496 -29.91 -23.58 36.57
N PHE A 497 -30.38 -22.42 36.09
CA PHE A 497 -30.61 -21.22 36.90
C PHE A 497 -31.77 -21.39 37.87
N ARG A 498 -32.83 -22.13 37.51
CA ARG A 498 -33.99 -22.35 38.39
C ARG A 498 -33.59 -23.01 39.71
N ASP A 499 -32.69 -23.99 39.65
CA ASP A 499 -32.20 -24.69 40.84
C ASP A 499 -31.37 -23.76 41.74
N MET A 500 -30.58 -22.85 41.15
CA MET A 500 -29.86 -21.81 41.90
C MET A 500 -30.81 -20.74 42.47
N GLU A 501 -31.82 -20.34 41.70
CA GLU A 501 -32.85 -19.39 42.11
C GLU A 501 -33.63 -19.93 43.31
N GLU A 502 -34.00 -21.22 43.31
CA GLU A 502 -34.66 -21.86 44.46
C GLU A 502 -33.77 -21.90 45.71
N GLN A 503 -32.46 -22.13 45.56
CA GLN A 503 -31.50 -22.06 46.67
C GLN A 503 -31.38 -20.64 47.24
N ILE A 504 -31.30 -19.63 46.36
CA ILE A 504 -31.25 -18.22 46.76
C ILE A 504 -32.55 -17.81 47.47
N LEU A 505 -33.71 -18.18 46.92
CA LEU A 505 -35.01 -17.97 47.55
C LEU A 505 -35.15 -18.77 48.85
N GLY A 506 -34.35 -19.82 49.05
CA GLY A 506 -34.24 -20.55 50.32
C GLY A 506 -33.52 -19.79 51.43
N LEU A 507 -32.74 -18.74 51.11
CA LEU A 507 -32.01 -17.95 52.10
C LEU A 507 -32.99 -17.13 52.94
N GLY A 508 -32.93 -17.30 54.27
CA GLY A 508 -33.81 -16.59 55.21
C GLY A 508 -33.69 -15.06 55.18
N ILE A 509 -32.58 -14.52 54.66
CA ILE A 509 -32.39 -13.08 54.40
C ILE A 509 -33.34 -12.59 53.30
N LEU A 510 -33.62 -13.42 52.30
CA LEU A 510 -34.51 -13.09 51.18
C LEU A 510 -35.95 -13.53 51.42
N ASN A 511 -36.19 -14.40 52.41
CA ASN A 511 -37.51 -14.87 52.82
C ASN A 511 -37.66 -14.87 54.36
N PRO A 512 -37.91 -13.70 54.97
CA PRO A 512 -37.94 -13.53 56.44
C PRO A 512 -39.03 -14.36 57.15
N THR A 513 -40.08 -14.80 56.43
CA THR A 513 -41.16 -15.64 56.97
C THR A 513 -40.75 -17.11 57.17
N ARG A 514 -39.70 -17.59 56.48
CA ARG A 514 -39.17 -18.97 56.64
C ARG A 514 -38.20 -19.11 57.81
N SER A 515 -37.72 -18.01 58.40
CA SER A 515 -36.85 -18.00 59.58
C SER A 515 -37.65 -18.23 60.87
N SER A 516 -38.26 -19.40 61.03
CA SER A 516 -38.95 -19.76 62.27
C SER A 516 -38.68 -21.22 62.66
N ARG A 517 -37.44 -21.50 63.08
CA ARG A 517 -37.06 -22.43 64.17
C ARG A 517 -35.56 -22.73 64.12
N ALA A 518 -34.92 -22.70 65.30
CA ALA A 518 -33.53 -23.08 65.60
C ALA A 518 -32.44 -21.99 65.47
N SER A 519 -32.45 -21.03 66.39
CA SER A 519 -31.35 -20.89 67.36
C SER A 519 -31.71 -19.83 68.40
N SER A 520 -32.23 -20.30 69.52
CA SER A 520 -32.21 -19.53 70.77
C SER A 520 -30.77 -19.50 71.27
N ARG A 521 -30.02 -18.47 70.88
CA ARG A 521 -28.79 -18.07 71.57
C ARG A 521 -28.73 -16.56 71.58
N GLU A 522 -29.13 -16.02 72.73
CA GLU A 522 -28.87 -14.66 73.23
C GLU A 522 -28.81 -13.57 72.18
N ARG A 523 -29.99 -13.11 71.73
CA ARG A 523 -30.13 -11.68 71.44
C ARG A 523 -30.56 -11.01 72.72
N TYR A 524 -29.63 -10.26 73.31
CA TYR A 524 -29.93 -9.16 74.21
C TYR A 524 -31.17 -8.43 73.68
N ILE A 525 -32.24 -8.41 74.48
CA ILE A 525 -33.35 -7.50 74.27
C ILE A 525 -32.77 -6.11 74.57
N SER A 526 -32.16 -5.48 73.56
CA SER A 526 -31.96 -4.04 73.57
C SER A 526 -33.32 -3.41 73.39
N LYS A 527 -33.69 -2.51 74.29
CA LYS A 527 -34.86 -1.64 74.17
C LYS A 527 -34.67 -0.76 72.94
N GLY A 528 -35.01 -1.26 71.76
CA GLY A 528 -34.80 -0.57 70.49
C GLY A 528 -35.92 0.42 70.21
N TYR A 529 -35.56 1.65 69.86
CA TYR A 529 -36.46 2.63 69.26
C TYR A 529 -37.03 2.07 67.94
N ASN A 530 -38.26 2.47 67.58
CA ASN A 530 -38.83 2.07 66.29
C ASN A 530 -38.11 2.86 65.17
N VAL A 531 -37.24 2.18 64.43
CA VAL A 531 -36.49 2.78 63.31
C VAL A 531 -37.44 2.96 62.13
N LEU A 532 -37.54 4.18 61.62
CA LEU A 532 -38.40 4.52 60.49
C LEU A 532 -37.73 4.16 59.18
N TRP A 533 -36.45 4.49 59.01
CA TRP A 533 -35.62 4.13 57.85
C TRP A 533 -34.13 4.32 58.16
N LEU A 534 -33.29 3.79 57.28
CA LEU A 534 -31.84 4.01 57.32
C LEU A 534 -31.46 5.22 56.47
N ALA A 535 -30.46 5.96 56.92
CA ALA A 535 -29.92 7.11 56.21
C ALA A 535 -28.39 7.02 56.11
N ALA A 536 -27.83 7.24 54.93
CA ALA A 536 -26.38 7.36 54.73
C ALA A 536 -26.00 8.83 54.58
N SER A 537 -25.01 9.29 55.34
CA SER A 537 -24.49 10.66 55.21
C SER A 537 -23.80 10.84 53.85
N LEU A 538 -24.19 11.89 53.13
CA LEU A 538 -23.56 12.30 51.86
C LEU A 538 -22.40 13.27 52.08
N PHE A 539 -22.39 13.95 53.22
CA PHE A 539 -21.42 15.00 53.55
C PHE A 539 -20.93 14.83 54.99
N GLU A 540 -19.70 15.29 55.24
CA GLU A 540 -19.17 15.45 56.59
C GLU A 540 -19.79 16.68 57.26
N PHE A 541 -20.11 16.56 58.54
CA PHE A 541 -20.65 17.63 59.35
C PHE A 541 -20.04 17.61 60.76
N ASN A 542 -19.43 18.73 61.13
CA ASN A 542 -18.80 18.90 62.43
C ASN A 542 -19.29 20.22 63.07
N ILE A 543 -19.83 20.11 64.28
CA ILE A 543 -20.30 21.24 65.08
C ILE A 543 -19.83 21.05 66.51
N GLU A 544 -19.53 22.15 67.22
CA GLU A 544 -19.23 22.08 68.64
C GLU A 544 -20.43 21.52 69.40
N THR A 545 -20.22 20.39 70.09
CA THR A 545 -21.21 19.47 70.71
C THR A 545 -22.09 20.07 71.84
N THR A 546 -22.08 21.39 72.01
CA THR A 546 -22.81 22.08 73.08
C THR A 546 -24.23 22.49 72.68
N LYS A 547 -24.59 22.44 71.39
CA LYS A 547 -25.95 22.77 70.94
C LYS A 547 -26.91 21.58 71.11
N HIS A 548 -27.97 21.80 71.88
CA HIS A 548 -29.04 20.83 72.13
C HIS A 548 -30.38 21.42 71.72
N GLU A 549 -31.24 20.60 71.13
CA GLU A 549 -32.64 20.95 70.85
C GLU A 549 -33.55 19.87 71.42
N ALA A 550 -34.55 20.28 72.22
CA ALA A 550 -35.50 19.37 72.87
C ALA A 550 -34.85 18.22 73.67
N GLY A 551 -33.68 18.48 74.27
CA GLY A 551 -32.95 17.51 75.11
C GLY A 551 -32.00 16.57 74.34
N TYR A 552 -31.90 16.70 73.01
CA TYR A 552 -31.00 15.89 72.19
C TYR A 552 -29.90 16.76 71.55
N PRO A 553 -28.63 16.32 71.54
CA PRO A 553 -27.54 17.04 70.89
C PRO A 553 -27.63 16.94 69.36
N TYR A 554 -26.94 17.84 68.66
CA TYR A 554 -26.67 17.67 67.23
C TYR A 554 -25.49 16.71 67.04
N LEU A 555 -25.65 15.71 66.18
CA LEU A 555 -24.61 14.72 65.93
C LEU A 555 -23.57 15.25 64.94
N THR A 556 -22.32 14.87 65.14
CA THR A 556 -21.24 15.02 64.17
C THR A 556 -21.06 13.74 63.40
N TYR A 557 -20.80 13.82 62.09
CA TYR A 557 -20.74 12.65 61.22
C TYR A 557 -19.83 12.86 60.02
N GLN A 558 -19.21 11.79 59.54
CA GLN A 558 -18.43 11.75 58.30
C GLN A 558 -19.29 11.25 57.13
N ALA A 559 -18.89 11.53 55.89
CA ALA A 559 -19.61 11.02 54.71
C ALA A 559 -19.48 9.50 54.60
N GLY A 560 -20.60 8.81 54.38
CA GLY A 560 -20.69 7.35 54.25
C GLY A 560 -21.11 6.59 55.51
N GLU A 561 -21.23 7.28 56.65
CA GLU A 561 -21.73 6.70 57.91
C GLU A 561 -23.24 6.44 57.85
N ILE A 562 -23.69 5.37 58.51
CA ILE A 562 -25.09 4.89 58.47
C ILE A 562 -25.80 5.20 59.79
N PHE A 563 -27.02 5.72 59.67
CA PHE A 563 -27.84 6.16 60.78
C PHE A 563 -29.21 5.47 60.79
N ASP A 564 -29.64 5.06 61.98
CA ASP A 564 -30.99 4.63 62.28
C ASP A 564 -31.85 5.87 62.55
N VAL A 565 -32.71 6.26 61.61
CA VAL A 565 -33.63 7.41 61.79
C VAL A 565 -34.86 6.94 62.55
N ILE A 566 -35.14 7.55 63.70
CA ILE A 566 -36.19 7.12 64.63
C ILE A 566 -37.35 8.11 64.76
N ALA A 567 -37.15 9.37 64.36
CA ALA A 567 -38.21 10.38 64.28
C ALA A 567 -37.83 11.50 63.31
N GLU A 568 -38.83 12.23 62.81
CA GLU A 568 -38.64 13.41 61.96
C GLU A 568 -39.36 14.64 62.54
N LYS A 569 -38.74 15.81 62.39
CA LYS A 569 -39.29 17.11 62.77
C LYS A 569 -38.83 18.17 61.76
N GLY A 570 -39.61 18.36 60.70
CA GLY A 570 -39.29 19.31 59.63
C GLY A 570 -38.05 18.87 58.85
N GLU A 571 -37.03 19.72 58.78
CA GLU A 571 -35.76 19.41 58.09
C GLU A 571 -34.75 18.63 58.97
N LEU A 572 -35.11 18.31 60.21
CA LEU A 572 -34.30 17.55 61.17
C LEU A 572 -34.82 16.14 61.37
N TRP A 573 -33.91 15.19 61.44
CA TRP A 573 -34.19 13.81 61.81
C TRP A 573 -33.52 13.48 63.13
N LEU A 574 -34.24 12.82 64.01
CA LEU A 574 -33.67 12.24 65.22
C LEU A 574 -33.15 10.86 64.85
N ALA A 575 -31.85 10.65 65.05
CA ALA A 575 -31.18 9.45 64.57
C ALA A 575 -30.07 9.02 65.51
N LYS A 576 -29.58 7.81 65.29
CA LYS A 576 -28.45 7.21 66.00
C LYS A 576 -27.47 6.66 64.96
N ASN A 577 -26.18 6.93 65.15
CA ASN A 577 -25.14 6.36 64.29
C ASN A 577 -24.97 4.86 64.63
N GLN A 578 -24.99 3.99 63.62
CA GLN A 578 -24.79 2.55 63.83
C GLN A 578 -23.36 2.20 64.27
N ASP A 579 -22.40 3.04 63.89
CA ASP A 579 -20.98 2.85 64.19
C ASP A 579 -20.55 3.51 65.52
N ASP A 580 -21.46 4.23 66.20
CA ASP A 580 -21.20 4.85 67.50
C ASP A 580 -21.47 3.88 68.66
N PRO A 581 -20.43 3.44 69.40
CA PRO A 581 -20.59 2.51 70.51
C PRO A 581 -21.28 3.12 71.74
N SER A 582 -21.49 4.46 71.77
CA SER A 582 -22.11 5.16 72.89
C SER A 582 -23.64 5.18 72.86
N ASP A 583 -24.26 4.67 71.80
CA ASP A 583 -25.71 4.63 71.59
C ASP A 583 -26.40 6.01 71.60
N LEU A 584 -25.64 7.07 71.31
CA LEU A 584 -26.13 8.44 71.42
C LEU A 584 -27.18 8.75 70.33
N VAL A 585 -28.35 9.19 70.77
CA VAL A 585 -29.42 9.69 69.92
C VAL A 585 -29.29 11.20 69.80
N GLY A 586 -29.33 11.73 68.57
CA GLY A 586 -29.24 13.16 68.33
C GLY A 586 -29.81 13.60 66.99
N TRP A 587 -29.80 14.90 66.77
CA TRP A 587 -30.35 15.53 65.57
C TRP A 587 -29.33 15.52 64.42
N ILE A 588 -29.81 15.12 63.24
CA ILE A 588 -29.12 15.21 61.96
C ILE A 588 -29.97 16.00 60.95
N TRP A 589 -29.33 16.65 59.97
CA TRP A 589 -30.04 17.43 58.94
C TRP A 589 -30.38 16.56 57.74
N SER A 590 -31.67 16.40 57.45
CA SER A 590 -32.19 15.56 56.36
C SER A 590 -31.50 15.77 55.00
N LYS A 591 -31.16 17.01 54.64
CA LYS A 591 -30.50 17.36 53.37
C LYS A 591 -29.08 16.81 53.24
N HIS A 592 -28.43 16.45 54.35
CA HIS A 592 -27.08 15.89 54.32
C HIS A 592 -27.06 14.38 54.07
N PHE A 593 -28.22 13.74 53.94
CA PHE A 593 -28.33 12.29 53.92
C PHE A 593 -29.14 11.80 52.73
N ALA A 594 -28.77 10.62 52.23
CA ALA A 594 -29.61 9.83 51.35
C ALA A 594 -30.44 8.86 52.20
N LYS A 595 -31.76 8.93 52.08
CA LYS A 595 -32.66 7.92 52.64
C LYS A 595 -32.44 6.61 51.87
N LEU A 596 -32.02 5.57 52.59
CA LEU A 596 -31.94 4.21 52.09
C LEU A 596 -33.34 3.59 52.25
N ALA A 597 -33.79 2.81 51.26
CA ALA A 597 -35.16 2.29 51.21
C ALA A 597 -35.54 1.55 52.51
N ASP A 598 -36.81 1.65 52.91
CA ASP A 598 -37.34 1.08 54.15
C ASP A 598 -36.96 -0.41 54.25
N SER A 599 -36.34 -0.79 55.37
CA SER A 599 -35.88 -2.15 55.65
C SER A 599 -37.02 -3.14 55.87
#